data_AF-A0A2G1Y338-F1
#
_entry.id   AF-A0A2G1Y338-F1
#
_cell.length_a   1.000
_cell.length_b   1.000
_cell.length_c   1.000
_cell.angle_alpha   90.00
_cell.angle_beta   90.00
_cell.angle_gamma   90.00
#
_symmetry.space_group_name_H-M   'P 1'
#
loop_
_entity.id
_entity.type
_entity.pdbx_description
1 polymer ?
#
loop_
_entity_poly.entity_id
_entity_poly.type
_entity_poly.pdbx_seq_one_letter_code
_entity_poly.pdbx_strand_id
1 'polypeptide(L)'
;MNEKIKYIKSLSSDLALLYVEDNEGLHKNMLALLGRIFDNIISAKDGKEGYSLFSRFKPKIVITDINMPKINGFEMIQKIKSAEPNTKIIILSAYNEPEQLYKAIELGVFRYLHKPAKVLDLVDAIYKAVRAIEEDEKRQLFFNQLQTIVNYQTNLVVMINKKNIILSNQCFLEFFGVDDLESFNNIYNDIDSLLLEHKEFLYTTATSPRKSWIDEVALHPGKLFHTKMKNAQGEMCHLILKSRKIPDKEEWHVLSFDDVTELNLMQFFDKKATTNDELIHDKKTIMSFIKIVKENCTELKIHNFYKGLTIVNKGVVVDLTEDAVTLKTEIAQLRIVNLTKFMTISSEIFPKCIVCRSIKKIDFDQQKLVIEDMVFTSRSAVDRKYIRLEPEVNHTCALFYNDVEVPTEMKIADVSEVSAKVEVDTLPPGIDINKTVKLTMKFTLHSKPLTIITEASVYRIDENKNSFFVVVLFELQPKEYLKIKEYLANRQMALIREFKKMDI
;
A
#
# COMPACT_ATOMS: atom_id res chain seq x y z
N MET A 1 15.79 -32.37 -35.79
CA MET A 1 17.26 -32.26 -35.65
C MET A 1 17.77 -30.93 -36.18
N ASN A 2 17.45 -30.55 -37.43
CA ASN A 2 17.94 -29.30 -38.05
C ASN A 2 17.57 -28.01 -37.28
N GLU A 3 16.35 -27.90 -36.74
CA GLU A 3 15.94 -26.73 -35.96
C GLU A 3 16.77 -26.56 -34.68
N LYS A 4 17.02 -27.66 -33.95
CA LYS A 4 17.87 -27.64 -32.73
C LYS A 4 19.30 -27.21 -33.05
N ILE A 5 19.87 -27.71 -34.15
CA ILE A 5 21.23 -27.33 -34.57
C ILE A 5 21.26 -25.85 -34.97
N LYS A 6 20.27 -25.37 -35.73
CA LYS A 6 20.15 -23.95 -36.09
C LYS A 6 20.06 -23.07 -34.84
N TYR A 7 19.30 -23.50 -33.84
CA TYR A 7 19.17 -22.81 -32.56
C TYR A 7 20.49 -22.76 -31.76
N ILE A 8 21.18 -23.91 -31.64
CA ILE A 8 22.48 -23.97 -30.97
C ILE A 8 23.44 -22.98 -31.65
N LYS A 9 23.51 -23.02 -32.99
CA LYS A 9 24.38 -22.13 -33.76
C LYS A 9 24.09 -20.65 -33.57
N SER A 10 22.83 -20.25 -33.41
CA SER A 10 22.50 -18.84 -33.18
C SER A 10 23.03 -18.28 -31.86
N LEU A 11 23.43 -19.14 -30.92
CA LEU A 11 23.94 -18.74 -29.59
C LEU A 11 25.39 -19.21 -29.34
N SER A 12 25.93 -20.11 -30.17
CA SER A 12 27.25 -20.73 -29.94
C SER A 12 28.45 -19.85 -30.31
N SER A 13 28.22 -18.67 -30.90
CA SER A 13 29.27 -17.67 -31.11
C SER A 13 29.74 -17.04 -29.80
N ASP A 14 28.81 -16.78 -28.88
CA ASP A 14 29.07 -16.08 -27.62
C ASP A 14 29.23 -17.04 -26.43
N LEU A 15 28.97 -18.33 -26.64
CA LEU A 15 29.14 -19.39 -25.64
C LEU A 15 30.33 -20.26 -26.01
N ALA A 16 31.18 -20.58 -25.02
CA ALA A 16 32.25 -21.56 -25.19
C ALA A 16 31.84 -22.94 -24.64
N LEU A 17 32.16 -23.99 -25.40
CA LEU A 17 32.00 -25.40 -25.01
C LEU A 17 33.38 -26.04 -24.84
N LEU A 18 33.65 -26.62 -23.67
CA LEU A 18 34.84 -27.42 -23.44
C LEU A 18 34.54 -28.91 -23.66
N TYR A 19 35.32 -29.56 -24.51
CA TYR A 19 35.28 -31.01 -24.71
C TYR A 19 36.57 -31.65 -24.19
N VAL A 20 36.44 -32.67 -23.34
CA VAL A 20 37.57 -33.36 -22.69
C VAL A 20 37.49 -34.86 -22.96
N GLU A 21 38.52 -35.40 -23.63
CA GLU A 21 38.62 -36.82 -24.03
C GLU A 21 40.09 -37.19 -24.24
N ASP A 22 40.54 -38.28 -23.62
CA ASP A 22 41.94 -38.76 -23.67
C ASP A 22 42.22 -39.71 -24.84
N ASN A 23 41.19 -40.37 -25.37
CA ASN A 23 41.33 -41.20 -26.55
C ASN A 23 41.40 -40.35 -27.84
N GLU A 24 42.55 -40.29 -28.49
CA GLU A 24 42.76 -39.44 -29.69
C GLU A 24 41.79 -39.73 -30.84
N GLY A 25 41.40 -41.00 -31.03
CA GLY A 25 40.46 -41.41 -32.08
C GLY A 25 39.04 -40.91 -31.82
N LEU A 26 38.53 -41.12 -30.61
CA LEU A 26 37.23 -40.60 -30.19
C LEU A 26 37.24 -39.07 -30.18
N HIS A 27 38.32 -38.47 -29.68
CA HIS A 27 38.49 -37.03 -29.58
C HIS A 27 38.37 -36.36 -30.95
N LYS A 28 39.11 -36.84 -31.96
CA LYS A 28 39.07 -36.28 -33.32
C LYS A 28 37.69 -36.42 -33.98
N ASN A 29 37.05 -37.59 -33.84
CA ASN A 29 35.74 -37.84 -34.43
C ASN A 29 34.65 -36.97 -33.78
N MET A 30 34.68 -36.84 -32.46
CA MET A 30 33.72 -36.03 -31.71
C MET A 30 33.91 -34.54 -32.00
N LEU A 31 35.14 -34.03 -32.08
CA LEU A 31 35.39 -32.65 -32.46
C LEU A 31 34.87 -32.31 -33.86
N ALA A 32 35.04 -33.20 -34.84
CA ALA A 32 34.50 -33.01 -36.18
C ALA A 32 32.96 -32.96 -36.19
N LEU A 33 32.31 -33.75 -35.32
CA LEU A 33 30.86 -33.72 -35.14
C LEU A 33 30.41 -32.44 -34.44
N LEU A 34 31.04 -32.09 -33.30
CA LEU A 34 30.71 -30.91 -32.51
C LEU A 34 30.90 -29.63 -33.33
N GLY A 35 31.96 -29.52 -34.15
CA GLY A 35 32.18 -28.35 -35.02
C GLY A 35 31.10 -28.14 -36.09
N ARG A 36 30.26 -29.15 -36.36
CA ARG A 36 29.06 -28.98 -37.21
C ARG A 36 27.86 -28.44 -36.43
N ILE A 37 27.90 -28.52 -35.10
CA ILE A 37 26.78 -28.23 -34.19
C ILE A 37 27.02 -26.93 -33.40
N PHE A 38 28.26 -26.64 -33.02
CA PHE A 38 28.66 -25.59 -32.09
C PHE A 38 29.91 -24.86 -32.62
N ASP A 39 29.93 -23.52 -32.55
CA ASP A 39 30.96 -22.73 -33.22
C ASP A 39 32.24 -22.57 -32.38
N ASN A 40 32.12 -22.28 -31.08
CA ASN A 40 33.27 -22.03 -30.20
C ASN A 40 33.56 -23.23 -29.28
N ILE A 41 34.46 -24.12 -29.73
CA ILE A 41 34.84 -25.34 -29.02
C ILE A 41 36.28 -25.24 -28.55
N ILE A 42 36.48 -25.50 -27.27
CA ILE A 42 37.78 -25.66 -26.62
C ILE A 42 37.96 -27.16 -26.36
N SER A 43 39.13 -27.70 -26.67
CA SER A 43 39.41 -29.13 -26.51
C SER A 43 40.54 -29.39 -25.53
N ALA A 44 40.43 -30.44 -24.72
CA ALA A 44 41.45 -30.91 -23.79
C ALA A 44 41.63 -32.42 -23.90
N LYS A 45 42.85 -32.91 -23.65
CA LYS A 45 43.22 -34.33 -23.74
C LYS A 45 43.20 -35.08 -22.41
N ASP A 46 43.00 -34.39 -21.29
CA ASP A 46 42.86 -35.01 -19.97
C ASP A 46 42.18 -34.06 -18.97
N GLY A 47 41.80 -34.56 -17.80
CA GLY A 47 41.09 -33.75 -16.80
C GLY A 47 41.91 -32.61 -16.19
N LYS A 48 43.25 -32.70 -16.20
CA LYS A 48 44.12 -31.62 -15.69
C LYS A 48 44.16 -30.46 -16.69
N GLU A 49 44.36 -30.76 -17.97
CA GLU A 49 44.27 -29.78 -19.05
C GLU A 49 42.85 -29.20 -19.14
N GLY A 50 41.82 -30.06 -19.03
CA GLY A 50 40.42 -29.65 -19.04
C GLY A 50 40.11 -28.62 -17.95
N TYR A 51 40.52 -28.86 -16.71
CA TYR A 51 40.34 -27.89 -15.63
C TYR A 51 41.15 -26.59 -15.83
N SER A 52 42.35 -26.68 -16.38
CA SER A 52 43.19 -25.51 -16.69
C SER A 52 42.53 -24.62 -17.76
N LEU A 53 42.05 -25.22 -18.84
CA LEU A 53 41.34 -24.52 -19.91
C LEU A 53 39.99 -24.00 -19.44
N PHE A 54 39.27 -24.75 -18.59
CA PHE A 54 38.06 -24.27 -17.94
C PHE A 54 38.33 -22.98 -17.14
N SER A 55 39.37 -22.98 -16.32
CA SER A 55 39.71 -21.83 -15.47
C SER A 55 40.08 -20.60 -16.30
N ARG A 56 40.74 -20.79 -17.45
CA ARG A 56 41.17 -19.72 -18.35
C ARG A 56 40.04 -19.13 -19.19
N PHE A 57 39.19 -19.98 -19.77
CA PHE A 57 38.20 -19.58 -20.76
C PHE A 57 36.76 -19.54 -20.23
N LYS A 58 36.53 -20.05 -19.01
CA LYS A 58 35.22 -20.05 -18.33
C LYS A 58 34.06 -20.52 -19.23
N PRO A 59 34.19 -21.69 -19.89
CA PRO A 59 33.16 -22.21 -20.77
C PRO A 59 31.88 -22.51 -19.99
N LYS A 60 30.72 -22.23 -20.58
CA LYS A 60 29.41 -22.44 -19.93
C LYS A 60 28.93 -23.88 -20.06
N ILE A 61 29.47 -24.62 -21.04
CA ILE A 61 29.17 -26.03 -21.29
C ILE A 61 30.46 -26.84 -21.23
N VAL A 62 30.41 -27.98 -20.54
CA VAL A 62 31.52 -28.95 -20.51
C VAL A 62 30.98 -30.31 -20.93
N ILE A 63 31.64 -30.94 -21.89
CA ILE A 63 31.42 -32.33 -22.29
C ILE A 63 32.68 -33.11 -21.92
N THR A 64 32.56 -34.16 -21.11
CA THR A 64 33.74 -34.88 -20.61
C THR A 64 33.52 -36.37 -20.51
N ASP A 65 34.59 -37.14 -20.68
CA ASP A 65 34.66 -38.51 -20.16
C ASP A 65 34.86 -38.50 -18.63
N ILE A 66 34.60 -39.65 -18.00
CA ILE A 66 34.89 -39.95 -16.59
C ILE A 66 36.31 -40.50 -16.44
N ASN A 67 36.67 -41.50 -17.24
CA ASN A 67 37.87 -42.28 -17.03
C ASN A 67 39.02 -41.72 -17.88
N MET A 68 39.76 -40.78 -17.30
CA MET A 68 40.87 -40.09 -17.96
C MET A 68 42.11 -40.06 -17.06
N PRO A 69 43.32 -40.01 -17.63
CA PRO A 69 44.57 -39.93 -16.88
C PRO A 69 44.72 -38.60 -16.12
N LYS A 70 45.65 -38.58 -15.16
CA LYS A 70 45.99 -37.45 -14.29
C LYS A 70 44.88 -37.08 -13.29
N ILE A 71 43.78 -36.50 -13.76
CA ILE A 71 42.61 -36.14 -12.95
C ILE A 71 41.41 -36.78 -13.64
N ASN A 72 40.63 -37.58 -12.90
CA ASN A 72 39.43 -38.19 -13.45
C ASN A 72 38.33 -37.13 -13.68
N GLY A 73 37.35 -37.46 -14.53
CA GLY A 73 36.26 -36.54 -14.89
C GLY A 73 35.46 -36.07 -13.67
N PHE A 74 35.23 -36.93 -12.66
CA PHE A 74 34.49 -36.54 -11.46
C PHE A 74 35.23 -35.51 -10.60
N GLU A 75 36.53 -35.67 -10.40
CA GLU A 75 37.37 -34.70 -9.69
C GLU A 75 37.43 -33.37 -10.42
N MET A 76 37.52 -33.39 -11.76
CA MET A 76 37.43 -32.18 -12.57
C MET A 76 36.08 -31.51 -12.40
N ILE A 77 34.98 -32.27 -12.50
CA ILE A 77 33.61 -31.77 -12.34
C ILE A 77 33.42 -31.14 -10.96
N GLN A 78 33.91 -31.77 -9.90
CA GLN A 78 33.82 -31.24 -8.54
C GLN A 78 34.53 -29.89 -8.44
N LYS A 79 35.74 -29.77 -8.98
CA LYS A 79 36.46 -28.48 -9.00
C LYS A 79 35.74 -27.42 -9.82
N ILE A 80 35.20 -27.79 -10.98
CA ILE A 80 34.40 -26.89 -11.83
C ILE A 80 33.16 -26.40 -11.09
N LYS A 81 32.40 -27.29 -10.45
CA LYS A 81 31.17 -26.95 -9.74
C LYS A 81 31.41 -26.13 -8.49
N SER A 82 32.53 -26.32 -7.79
CA SER A 82 32.93 -25.46 -6.68
C SER A 82 33.28 -24.04 -7.13
N ALA A 83 33.87 -23.89 -8.32
CA ALA A 83 34.25 -22.58 -8.87
C ALA A 83 33.09 -21.87 -9.61
N GLU A 84 32.28 -22.62 -10.34
CA GLU A 84 31.21 -22.13 -11.23
C GLU A 84 30.01 -23.11 -11.19
N PRO A 85 29.16 -23.04 -10.15
CA PRO A 85 28.07 -24.00 -9.93
C PRO A 85 27.08 -24.14 -11.10
N ASN A 86 26.89 -23.05 -11.84
CA ASN A 86 25.91 -22.94 -12.94
C ASN A 86 26.38 -23.55 -14.27
N THR A 87 27.63 -24.02 -14.37
CA THR A 87 28.16 -24.68 -15.57
C THR A 87 27.34 -25.91 -15.92
N LYS A 88 26.93 -26.04 -17.19
CA LYS A 88 26.17 -27.20 -17.68
C LYS A 88 27.14 -28.30 -18.11
N ILE A 89 27.15 -29.41 -17.38
CA ILE A 89 28.10 -30.50 -17.59
C ILE A 89 27.40 -31.72 -18.19
N ILE A 90 27.91 -32.23 -19.30
CA ILE A 90 27.44 -33.44 -19.97
C ILE A 90 28.53 -34.49 -19.88
N ILE A 91 28.24 -35.61 -19.21
CA ILE A 91 29.16 -36.75 -19.14
C ILE A 91 28.91 -37.70 -20.30
N LEU A 92 29.98 -38.19 -20.92
CA LEU A 92 29.97 -39.30 -21.87
C LEU A 92 30.73 -40.49 -21.25
N SER A 93 30.07 -41.59 -20.91
CA SER A 93 30.73 -42.74 -20.25
C SER A 93 30.49 -44.06 -20.97
N ALA A 94 31.51 -44.91 -21.03
CA ALA A 94 31.39 -46.30 -21.51
C ALA A 94 30.76 -47.25 -20.48
N TYR A 95 30.64 -46.83 -19.22
CA TYR A 95 30.14 -47.65 -18.12
C TYR A 95 28.76 -47.16 -17.68
N ASN A 96 27.86 -48.11 -17.42
CA ASN A 96 26.52 -47.86 -16.86
C ASN A 96 26.42 -48.43 -15.44
N GLU A 97 27.46 -48.20 -14.63
CA GLU A 97 27.45 -48.60 -13.23
C GLU A 97 26.56 -47.64 -12.42
N PRO A 98 25.62 -48.13 -11.60
CA PRO A 98 24.74 -47.28 -10.80
C PRO A 98 25.49 -46.26 -9.94
N GLU A 99 26.64 -46.64 -9.36
CA GLU A 99 27.45 -45.77 -8.51
C GLU A 99 27.94 -44.51 -9.23
N GLN A 100 28.36 -44.64 -10.49
CA GLN A 100 28.81 -43.50 -11.30
C GLN A 100 27.65 -42.55 -11.61
N LEU A 101 26.46 -43.08 -11.86
CA LEU A 101 25.26 -42.27 -12.07
C LEU A 101 24.86 -41.52 -10.80
N TYR A 102 24.87 -42.18 -9.64
CA TYR A 102 24.62 -41.52 -8.35
C TYR A 102 25.60 -40.38 -8.09
N LYS A 103 26.89 -40.61 -8.31
CA LYS A 103 27.92 -39.57 -8.15
C LYS A 103 27.72 -38.39 -9.11
N ALA A 104 27.30 -38.64 -10.36
CA ALA A 104 26.97 -37.58 -11.31
C ALA A 104 25.78 -36.73 -10.85
N ILE A 105 24.76 -37.36 -10.25
CA ILE A 105 23.60 -36.67 -9.68
C ILE A 105 24.03 -35.80 -8.49
N GLU A 106 24.82 -36.34 -7.56
CA GLU A 106 25.33 -35.59 -6.40
C GLU A 106 26.15 -34.35 -6.81
N LEU A 107 26.90 -34.46 -7.89
CA LEU A 107 27.69 -33.35 -8.43
C LEU A 107 26.87 -32.36 -9.29
N GLY A 108 25.55 -32.54 -9.42
CA GLY A 108 24.68 -31.66 -10.20
C GLY A 108 25.03 -31.62 -11.69
N VAL A 109 25.44 -32.77 -12.25
CA VAL A 109 25.72 -32.93 -13.68
C VAL A 109 24.42 -32.71 -14.47
N PHE A 110 24.51 -31.95 -15.57
CA PHE A 110 23.35 -31.60 -16.36
C PHE A 110 22.80 -32.81 -17.12
N ARG A 111 23.65 -33.59 -17.78
CA ARG A 111 23.25 -34.84 -18.47
C ARG A 111 24.33 -35.91 -18.39
N TYR A 112 23.90 -37.17 -18.40
CA TYR A 112 24.76 -38.35 -18.51
C TYR A 112 24.35 -39.13 -19.76
N LEU A 113 25.28 -39.38 -20.67
CA LEU A 113 25.06 -40.13 -21.91
C LEU A 113 26.00 -41.34 -21.97
N HIS A 114 25.47 -42.48 -22.38
CA HIS A 114 26.24 -43.70 -22.56
C HIS A 114 26.96 -43.72 -23.92
N LYS A 115 28.22 -44.16 -23.95
CA LYS A 115 29.01 -44.35 -25.17
C LYS A 115 28.68 -45.72 -25.81
N PRO A 116 28.52 -45.83 -27.14
CA PRO A 116 28.52 -44.73 -28.11
C PRO A 116 27.20 -43.94 -28.06
N ALA A 117 27.30 -42.63 -27.80
CA ALA A 117 26.13 -41.77 -27.74
C ALA A 117 25.59 -41.54 -29.16
N LYS A 118 24.27 -41.68 -29.35
CA LYS A 118 23.66 -41.34 -30.64
C LYS A 118 23.79 -39.83 -30.85
N VAL A 119 24.07 -39.42 -32.08
CA VAL A 119 24.19 -38.00 -32.46
C VAL A 119 22.95 -37.20 -32.02
N LEU A 120 21.76 -37.80 -32.13
CA LEU A 120 20.51 -37.18 -31.71
C LEU A 120 20.46 -36.86 -30.20
N ASP A 121 20.97 -37.77 -29.37
CA ASP A 121 20.97 -37.63 -27.91
C ASP A 121 21.98 -36.55 -27.47
N LEU A 122 23.14 -36.51 -28.13
CA LEU A 122 24.14 -35.47 -27.91
C LEU A 122 23.62 -34.09 -28.31
N VAL A 123 23.02 -33.96 -29.51
CA VAL A 123 22.42 -32.70 -29.97
C VAL A 123 21.30 -32.26 -29.03
N ASP A 124 20.48 -33.17 -28.53
CA ASP A 124 19.42 -32.85 -27.57
C ASP A 124 19.99 -32.37 -26.22
N ALA A 125 21.05 -33.00 -25.72
CA ALA A 125 21.72 -32.60 -24.49
C ALA A 125 22.35 -31.20 -24.61
N ILE A 126 23.05 -30.91 -25.70
CA ILE A 126 23.64 -29.59 -25.98
C ILE A 126 22.54 -28.55 -26.14
N TYR A 127 21.49 -28.83 -26.92
CA TYR A 127 20.36 -27.93 -27.11
C TYR A 127 19.71 -27.54 -25.77
N LYS A 128 19.45 -28.53 -24.90
CA LYS A 128 18.89 -28.28 -23.56
C LYS A 128 19.86 -27.47 -22.67
N ALA A 129 21.17 -27.72 -22.77
CA ALA A 129 22.16 -26.97 -22.01
C ALA A 129 22.20 -25.49 -22.44
N VAL A 130 22.25 -25.22 -23.76
CA VAL A 130 22.21 -23.87 -24.33
C VAL A 130 20.92 -23.14 -23.93
N ARG A 131 19.76 -23.81 -24.04
CA ARG A 131 18.48 -23.26 -23.60
C ARG A 131 18.47 -22.84 -22.13
N ALA A 132 18.98 -23.71 -21.25
CA ALA A 132 19.05 -23.42 -19.82
C ALA A 132 19.97 -22.22 -19.53
N ILE A 133 21.11 -22.10 -20.22
CA ILE A 133 22.03 -20.96 -20.07
C ILE A 133 21.35 -19.66 -20.50
N GLU A 134 20.72 -19.64 -21.67
CA GLU A 134 20.03 -18.46 -22.18
C GLU A 134 18.86 -18.04 -21.28
N GLU A 135 18.11 -19.00 -20.74
CA GLU A 135 17.04 -18.74 -19.78
C GLU A 135 17.58 -18.16 -18.46
N ASP A 136 18.75 -18.62 -18.00
CA ASP A 136 19.46 -18.08 -16.84
C ASP A 136 19.94 -16.64 -17.09
N GLU A 137 20.55 -16.37 -18.24
CA GLU A 137 21.02 -15.04 -18.65
C GLU A 137 19.87 -14.04 -18.83
N LYS A 138 18.78 -14.43 -19.49
CA LYS A 138 17.58 -13.60 -19.64
C LYS A 138 16.97 -13.26 -18.30
N ARG A 139 16.91 -14.23 -17.37
CA ARG A 139 16.40 -14.01 -16.01
C ARG A 139 17.28 -13.03 -15.23
N GLN A 140 18.59 -13.15 -15.34
CA GLN A 140 19.53 -12.22 -14.70
C GLN A 140 19.44 -10.81 -15.30
N LEU A 141 19.38 -10.69 -16.62
CA LEU A 141 19.18 -9.40 -17.29
C LEU A 141 17.89 -8.73 -16.85
N PHE A 142 16.78 -9.49 -16.83
CA PHE A 142 15.49 -8.98 -16.37
C PHE A 142 15.55 -8.52 -14.90
N PHE A 143 16.19 -9.30 -14.03
CA PHE A 143 16.37 -8.92 -12.63
C PHE A 143 17.18 -7.62 -12.49
N ASN A 144 18.29 -7.48 -13.23
CA ASN A 144 19.10 -6.25 -13.24
C ASN A 144 18.32 -5.03 -13.75
N GLN A 145 17.48 -5.21 -14.76
CA GLN A 145 16.59 -4.16 -15.26
C GLN A 145 15.55 -3.76 -14.21
N LEU A 146 14.93 -4.73 -13.51
CA LEU A 146 14.03 -4.44 -12.40
C LEU A 146 14.73 -3.69 -11.28
N GLN A 147 15.92 -4.13 -10.87
CA GLN A 147 16.73 -3.46 -9.85
C GLN A 147 17.03 -2.01 -10.24
N THR A 148 17.37 -1.77 -11.52
CA THR A 148 17.61 -0.44 -12.05
C THR A 148 16.37 0.45 -11.96
N ILE A 149 15.19 -0.05 -12.35
CA ILE A 149 13.92 0.70 -12.28
C ILE A 149 13.59 1.07 -10.83
N VAL A 150 13.75 0.12 -9.91
CA VAL A 150 13.45 0.32 -8.48
C VAL A 150 14.45 1.31 -7.85
N ASN A 151 15.72 1.31 -8.29
CA ASN A 151 16.74 2.28 -7.86
C ASN A 151 16.51 3.71 -8.35
N TYR A 152 15.70 3.94 -9.39
CA TYR A 152 15.32 5.30 -9.80
C TYR A 152 14.29 5.95 -8.88
N GLN A 153 13.66 5.19 -7.99
CA GLN A 153 12.73 5.74 -7.00
C GLN A 153 13.50 6.47 -5.90
N THR A 154 13.03 7.66 -5.53
CA THR A 154 13.66 8.51 -4.50
C THR A 154 13.20 8.19 -3.08
N ASN A 155 12.12 7.42 -2.94
CA ASN A 155 11.61 6.94 -1.67
C ASN A 155 12.15 5.53 -1.37
N LEU A 156 12.00 5.06 -0.14
CA LEU A 156 12.51 3.73 0.23
C LEU A 156 11.53 2.68 -0.30
N VAL A 157 12.01 1.72 -1.08
CA VAL A 157 11.17 0.69 -1.70
C VAL A 157 11.68 -0.69 -1.35
N VAL A 158 10.80 -1.56 -0.86
CA VAL A 158 11.09 -2.97 -0.62
C VAL A 158 9.99 -3.87 -1.16
N MET A 159 10.37 -4.99 -1.74
CA MET A 159 9.49 -6.09 -2.10
C MET A 159 9.65 -7.19 -1.06
N ILE A 160 8.54 -7.60 -0.47
CA ILE A 160 8.50 -8.64 0.55
C ILE A 160 7.63 -9.81 0.12
N ASN A 161 8.00 -10.99 0.60
CA ASN A 161 7.15 -12.18 0.61
C ASN A 161 6.99 -12.60 2.08
N LYS A 162 5.76 -12.48 2.61
CA LYS A 162 5.48 -12.52 4.05
C LYS A 162 6.31 -11.47 4.79
N LYS A 163 7.37 -11.88 5.49
CA LYS A 163 8.29 -11.01 6.24
C LYS A 163 9.67 -10.90 5.61
N ASN A 164 9.97 -11.72 4.60
CA ASN A 164 11.29 -11.77 3.98
C ASN A 164 11.40 -10.69 2.92
N ILE A 165 12.43 -9.87 3.00
CA ILE A 165 12.77 -8.91 1.96
C ILE A 165 13.42 -9.67 0.80
N ILE A 166 12.79 -9.58 -0.37
CA ILE A 166 13.24 -10.23 -1.60
C ILE A 166 14.06 -9.27 -2.46
N LEU A 167 13.70 -7.99 -2.45
CA LEU A 167 14.35 -6.93 -3.21
C LEU A 167 14.18 -5.60 -2.47
N SER A 168 15.17 -4.72 -2.55
CA SER A 168 15.09 -3.33 -2.09
C SER A 168 15.71 -2.40 -3.12
N ASN A 169 15.38 -1.13 -3.08
CA ASN A 169 16.16 -0.12 -3.79
C ASN A 169 17.40 0.30 -2.99
N GLN A 170 18.29 1.04 -3.66
CA GLN A 170 19.49 1.62 -3.05
C GLN A 170 19.15 2.61 -1.93
N CYS A 171 18.11 3.44 -2.08
CA CYS A 171 17.70 4.39 -1.04
C CYS A 171 17.34 3.70 0.29
N PHE A 172 16.68 2.54 0.25
CA PHE A 172 16.42 1.73 1.44
C PHE A 172 17.72 1.26 2.11
N LEU A 173 18.69 0.76 1.35
CA LEU A 173 19.96 0.28 1.89
C LEU A 173 20.79 1.42 2.49
N GLU A 174 20.85 2.56 1.80
CA GLU A 174 21.52 3.79 2.28
C GLU A 174 20.89 4.33 3.57
N PHE A 175 19.54 4.28 3.67
CA PHE A 175 18.83 4.69 4.88
C PHE A 175 19.27 3.91 6.12
N PHE A 176 19.60 2.62 5.96
CA PHE A 176 20.12 1.77 7.03
C PHE A 176 21.65 1.67 7.07
N GLY A 177 22.36 2.31 6.13
CA GLY A 177 23.83 2.33 6.10
C GLY A 177 24.47 0.99 5.77
N VAL A 178 23.85 0.21 4.89
CA VAL A 178 24.31 -1.13 4.47
C VAL A 178 24.48 -1.19 2.95
N ASP A 179 25.35 -2.08 2.47
CA ASP A 179 25.67 -2.20 1.04
C ASP A 179 24.71 -3.14 0.28
N ASP A 180 24.15 -4.14 0.98
CA ASP A 180 23.28 -5.16 0.41
C ASP A 180 22.28 -5.73 1.42
N LEU A 181 21.33 -6.53 0.91
CA LEU A 181 20.31 -7.17 1.73
C LEU A 181 20.86 -8.26 2.67
N GLU A 182 22.00 -8.86 2.34
CA GLU A 182 22.62 -9.87 3.21
C GLU A 182 23.15 -9.19 4.49
N SER A 183 23.86 -8.08 4.33
CA SER A 183 24.33 -7.19 5.39
C SER A 183 23.16 -6.63 6.20
N PHE A 184 22.09 -6.20 5.52
CA PHE A 184 20.85 -5.77 6.19
C PHE A 184 20.28 -6.87 7.10
N ASN A 185 20.06 -8.07 6.57
CA ASN A 185 19.45 -9.18 7.32
C ASN A 185 20.32 -9.66 8.49
N ASN A 186 21.64 -9.48 8.41
CA ASN A 186 22.57 -9.79 9.50
C ASN A 186 22.46 -8.81 10.68
N ILE A 187 22.08 -7.55 10.41
CA ILE A 187 21.91 -6.51 11.44
C ILE A 187 20.47 -6.47 11.94
N TYR A 188 19.52 -6.54 11.02
CA TYR A 188 18.09 -6.43 11.24
C TYR A 188 17.44 -7.79 11.00
N ASN A 189 17.29 -8.58 12.07
CA ASN A 189 16.80 -9.96 12.00
C ASN A 189 15.39 -10.12 11.38
N ASP A 190 14.54 -9.10 11.46
CA ASP A 190 13.18 -9.11 10.91
C ASP A 190 12.73 -7.69 10.56
N ILE A 191 11.99 -7.55 9.46
CA ILE A 191 11.37 -6.30 9.02
C ILE A 191 10.35 -5.78 10.06
N ASP A 192 9.80 -6.66 10.91
CA ASP A 192 8.93 -6.27 12.03
C ASP A 192 9.59 -5.32 13.03
N SER A 193 10.93 -5.39 13.14
CA SER A 193 11.69 -4.57 14.08
C SER A 193 11.96 -3.14 13.61
N LEU A 194 11.64 -2.81 12.35
CA LEU A 194 11.97 -1.51 11.76
C LEU A 194 11.09 -0.38 12.31
N LEU A 195 9.81 -0.67 12.56
CA LEU A 195 8.85 0.34 12.98
C LEU A 195 8.89 0.54 14.49
N LEU A 196 9.10 1.78 14.90
CA LEU A 196 9.19 2.19 16.30
C LEU A 196 7.81 2.52 16.87
N GLU A 197 7.67 2.27 18.18
CA GLU A 197 6.43 2.51 18.91
C GLU A 197 5.97 3.97 18.88
N HIS A 198 4.70 4.16 18.52
CA HIS A 198 4.01 5.44 18.61
C HIS A 198 2.48 5.27 18.59
N LYS A 199 1.76 5.93 19.49
CA LYS A 199 0.33 5.70 19.77
C LYS A 199 -0.61 5.84 18.55
N GLU A 200 -0.31 6.77 17.66
CA GLU A 200 -1.15 7.08 16.50
C GLU A 200 -0.56 6.51 15.18
N PHE A 201 0.61 5.87 15.23
CA PHE A 201 1.30 5.38 14.04
C PHE A 201 1.25 3.85 14.00
N LEU A 202 1.54 3.29 12.84
CA LEU A 202 1.66 1.86 12.66
C LEU A 202 3.01 1.37 13.22
N TYR A 203 2.95 0.35 14.07
CA TYR A 203 4.09 -0.39 14.61
C TYR A 203 3.62 -1.75 15.16
N THR A 204 4.56 -2.66 15.44
CA THR A 204 4.25 -3.92 16.12
C THR A 204 4.24 -3.72 17.64
N THR A 205 3.12 -3.99 18.32
CA THR A 205 3.02 -3.85 19.78
C THR A 205 3.47 -5.10 20.53
N ALA A 206 4.22 -4.93 21.62
CA ALA A 206 4.68 -6.05 22.46
C ALA A 206 3.54 -6.84 23.13
N THR A 207 2.34 -6.26 23.24
CA THR A 207 1.14 -6.88 23.84
C THR A 207 0.29 -7.68 22.85
N SER A 208 0.57 -7.60 21.54
CA SER A 208 -0.05 -8.44 20.51
C SER A 208 0.99 -8.97 19.51
N PRO A 209 1.97 -9.77 19.95
CA PRO A 209 3.05 -10.30 19.10
C PRO A 209 2.56 -11.23 17.96
N ARG A 210 1.26 -11.54 17.91
CA ARG A 210 0.62 -12.29 16.81
C ARG A 210 0.10 -11.41 15.66
N LYS A 211 0.18 -10.08 15.77
CA LYS A 211 -0.21 -9.16 14.69
C LYS A 211 1.00 -8.32 14.30
N SER A 212 1.71 -8.79 13.29
CA SER A 212 2.77 -8.00 12.66
C SER A 212 2.15 -6.75 12.04
N TRP A 213 2.88 -5.63 12.02
CA TRP A 213 2.42 -4.45 11.27
C TRP A 213 2.25 -4.75 9.78
N ILE A 214 2.97 -5.75 9.25
CA ILE A 214 2.83 -6.22 7.87
C ILE A 214 1.45 -6.82 7.64
N ASP A 215 0.91 -7.57 8.61
CA ASP A 215 -0.42 -8.17 8.51
C ASP A 215 -1.49 -7.07 8.39
N GLU A 216 -1.37 -6.01 9.21
CA GLU A 216 -2.27 -4.85 9.19
C GLU A 216 -2.21 -4.13 7.83
N VAL A 217 -1.01 -3.97 7.27
CA VAL A 217 -0.78 -3.35 5.97
C VAL A 217 -1.33 -4.23 4.83
N ALA A 218 -1.16 -5.55 4.93
CA ALA A 218 -1.67 -6.50 3.95
C ALA A 218 -3.20 -6.56 3.91
N LEU A 219 -3.87 -6.35 5.05
CA LEU A 219 -5.33 -6.24 5.14
C LEU A 219 -5.90 -4.95 4.52
N HIS A 220 -5.07 -3.92 4.36
CA HIS A 220 -5.48 -2.61 3.89
C HIS A 220 -4.62 -2.12 2.71
N PRO A 221 -4.61 -2.82 1.57
CA PRO A 221 -3.81 -2.43 0.41
C PRO A 221 -4.22 -1.06 -0.10
N GLY A 222 -3.24 -0.22 -0.42
CA GLY A 222 -3.44 1.15 -0.90
C GLY A 222 -3.73 2.21 0.18
N LYS A 223 -3.97 1.80 1.43
CA LYS A 223 -4.03 2.72 2.57
C LYS A 223 -2.63 3.27 2.86
N LEU A 224 -2.58 4.54 3.27
CA LEU A 224 -1.36 5.18 3.77
C LEU A 224 -1.29 5.05 5.30
N PHE A 225 -0.09 4.85 5.81
CA PHE A 225 0.17 4.68 7.23
C PHE A 225 1.29 5.61 7.67
N HIS A 226 1.09 6.28 8.81
CA HIS A 226 2.19 6.91 9.51
C HIS A 226 3.09 5.83 10.12
N THR A 227 4.39 5.98 9.94
CA THR A 227 5.40 5.09 10.50
C THR A 227 6.58 5.90 11.03
N LYS A 228 7.33 5.29 11.95
CA LYS A 228 8.52 5.90 12.55
C LYS A 228 9.66 4.89 12.49
N MET A 229 10.80 5.29 11.96
CA MET A 229 12.01 4.45 11.86
C MET A 229 13.24 5.25 12.29
N LYS A 230 14.34 4.55 12.58
CA LYS A 230 15.66 5.17 12.75
C LYS A 230 16.49 4.95 11.49
N ASN A 231 17.17 5.99 11.03
CA ASN A 231 18.19 5.86 9.99
C ASN A 231 19.53 5.34 10.57
N ALA A 232 20.53 5.15 9.71
CA ALA A 232 21.87 4.69 10.06
C ALA A 232 22.58 5.60 11.10
N GLN A 233 22.25 6.89 11.11
CA GLN A 233 22.78 7.88 12.05
C GLN A 233 22.05 7.86 13.41
N GLY A 234 20.98 7.07 13.54
CA GLY A 234 20.16 6.97 14.73
C GLY A 234 19.12 8.08 14.87
N GLU A 235 18.93 8.90 13.83
CA GLU A 235 17.94 9.97 13.78
C GLU A 235 16.53 9.38 13.61
N MET A 236 15.54 10.05 14.20
CA MET A 236 14.15 9.61 14.14
C MET A 236 13.47 10.17 12.90
N CYS A 237 13.12 9.29 11.96
CA CYS A 237 12.44 9.65 10.73
C CYS A 237 10.93 9.37 10.83
N HIS A 238 10.12 10.32 10.36
CA HIS A 238 8.68 10.11 10.14
C HIS A 238 8.50 9.72 8.67
N LEU A 239 8.01 8.52 8.41
CA LEU A 239 7.74 8.05 7.05
C LEU A 239 6.27 7.72 6.84
N ILE A 240 5.81 7.91 5.60
CA ILE A 240 4.49 7.47 5.14
C ILE A 240 4.66 6.15 4.39
N LEU A 241 4.15 5.07 4.98
CA LEU A 241 4.15 3.75 4.39
C LEU A 241 2.94 3.55 3.51
N LYS A 242 3.17 2.97 2.34
CA LYS A 242 2.15 2.45 1.44
C LYS A 242 2.48 1.02 1.02
N SER A 243 1.46 0.19 0.91
CA SER A 243 1.60 -1.17 0.37
C SER A 243 0.72 -1.40 -0.84
N ARG A 244 1.28 -2.11 -1.81
CA ARG A 244 0.54 -2.69 -2.94
C ARG A 244 0.83 -4.18 -3.03
N LYS A 245 -0.23 -4.98 -3.09
CA LYS A 245 -0.13 -6.42 -3.36
C LYS A 245 0.32 -6.64 -4.81
N ILE A 246 1.19 -7.62 -5.03
CA ILE A 246 1.56 -8.06 -6.39
C ILE A 246 0.39 -8.89 -6.97
N PRO A 247 -0.12 -8.56 -8.17
CA PRO A 247 -1.16 -9.37 -8.82
C PRO A 247 -0.77 -10.84 -8.91
N ASP A 248 -1.75 -11.73 -8.70
CA ASP A 248 -1.60 -13.18 -8.84
C ASP A 248 -0.51 -13.85 -7.96
N LYS A 249 -0.04 -13.14 -6.92
CA LYS A 249 0.90 -13.65 -5.92
C LYS A 249 0.34 -13.42 -4.52
N GLU A 250 -0.03 -14.51 -3.85
CA GLU A 250 -0.44 -14.45 -2.43
C GLU A 250 0.75 -14.08 -1.56
N GLU A 251 0.56 -13.20 -0.57
CA GLU A 251 1.58 -12.80 0.42
C GLU A 251 2.76 -11.98 -0.13
N TRP A 252 2.73 -11.58 -1.40
CA TRP A 252 3.73 -10.68 -1.99
C TRP A 252 3.25 -9.23 -2.00
N HIS A 253 4.08 -8.35 -1.46
CA HIS A 253 3.78 -6.92 -1.34
C HIS A 253 4.99 -6.08 -1.75
N VAL A 254 4.72 -4.96 -2.41
CA VAL A 254 5.67 -3.86 -2.56
C VAL A 254 5.31 -2.81 -1.53
N LEU A 255 6.25 -2.50 -0.66
CA LEU A 255 6.16 -1.43 0.32
C LEU A 255 6.98 -0.23 -0.18
N SER A 256 6.42 0.96 -0.04
CA SER A 256 7.13 2.22 -0.23
C SER A 256 7.01 3.07 1.02
N PHE A 257 8.10 3.71 1.43
CA PHE A 257 8.15 4.64 2.55
C PHE A 257 8.63 6.00 2.04
N ASP A 258 7.77 7.00 2.10
CA ASP A 258 8.12 8.38 1.80
C ASP A 258 8.57 9.09 3.08
N ASP A 259 9.81 9.60 3.11
CA ASP A 259 10.30 10.38 4.25
C ASP A 259 9.64 11.77 4.27
N VAL A 260 8.93 12.05 5.35
CA VAL A 260 8.20 13.32 5.59
C VAL A 260 8.74 14.05 6.81
N THR A 261 9.94 13.71 7.28
CA THR A 261 10.53 14.25 8.51
C THR A 261 10.67 15.77 8.46
N GLU A 262 11.10 16.32 7.32
CA GLU A 262 11.26 17.78 7.11
C GLU A 262 9.96 18.58 7.23
N LEU A 263 8.81 17.91 7.10
CA LEU A 263 7.50 18.55 7.25
C LEU A 263 7.13 18.77 8.72
N ASN A 264 7.91 18.23 9.66
CA ASN A 264 7.73 18.36 11.11
C ASN A 264 6.30 18.01 11.57
N LEU A 265 5.69 17.01 10.93
CA LEU A 265 4.28 16.64 11.15
C LEU A 265 4.06 15.91 12.48
N MET A 266 5.12 15.34 13.08
CA MET A 266 5.02 14.60 14.34
C MET A 266 4.38 15.44 15.45
N GLN A 267 4.62 16.76 15.48
CA GLN A 267 4.06 17.66 16.49
C GLN A 267 2.53 17.62 16.57
N PHE A 268 1.83 17.29 15.47
CA PHE A 268 0.36 17.21 15.44
C PHE A 268 -0.20 15.96 16.12
N PHE A 269 0.62 14.94 16.32
CA PHE A 269 0.22 13.66 16.93
C PHE A 269 0.61 13.57 18.41
N ASP A 270 1.51 14.44 18.87
CA ASP A 270 1.89 14.53 20.28
C ASP A 270 0.85 15.33 21.08
N LYS A 271 0.28 14.70 22.12
CA LYS A 271 -0.82 15.23 22.97
C LYS A 271 -0.57 16.61 23.60
N LYS A 272 0.65 17.13 23.58
CA LYS A 272 0.99 18.48 24.10
C LYS A 272 0.66 19.61 23.13
N ALA A 273 0.45 19.33 21.83
CA ALA A 273 0.19 20.35 20.81
C ALA A 273 -1.30 20.67 20.58
N THR A 274 -2.20 19.99 21.30
CA THR A 274 -3.65 20.00 21.05
C THR A 274 -4.38 21.31 21.38
N THR A 275 -3.67 22.36 21.80
CA THR A 275 -4.24 23.65 22.22
C THR A 275 -3.69 24.89 21.50
N ASN A 276 -2.81 24.75 20.52
CA ASN A 276 -2.36 25.93 19.75
C ASN A 276 -3.29 26.15 18.55
N ASP A 277 -4.11 27.20 18.62
CA ASP A 277 -4.88 27.72 17.47
C ASP A 277 -3.97 28.02 16.26
N GLU A 278 -2.69 28.29 16.48
CA GLU A 278 -1.67 28.47 15.43
C GLU A 278 -1.48 27.24 14.52
N LEU A 279 -1.58 26.02 15.06
CA LEU A 279 -1.39 24.78 14.29
C LEU A 279 -2.63 24.44 13.43
N ILE A 280 -3.82 24.89 13.84
CA ILE A 280 -5.08 24.63 13.14
C ILE A 280 -5.13 25.39 11.79
N HIS A 281 -4.38 26.49 11.68
CA HIS A 281 -4.30 27.38 10.54
C HIS A 281 -3.03 27.23 9.70
N ASP A 282 -2.18 26.23 9.96
CA ASP A 282 -0.97 26.01 9.17
C ASP A 282 -1.31 25.47 7.77
N LYS A 283 -1.53 26.42 6.86
CA LYS A 283 -1.77 26.18 5.43
C LYS A 283 -0.64 25.38 4.81
N LYS A 284 0.62 25.65 5.16
CA LYS A 284 1.77 24.95 4.58
C LYS A 284 1.70 23.46 4.91
N THR A 285 1.38 23.13 6.16
CA THR A 285 1.19 21.74 6.58
C THR A 285 0.02 21.06 5.86
N ILE A 286 -1.14 21.73 5.76
CA ILE A 286 -2.28 21.20 5.01
C ILE A 286 -1.87 20.85 3.57
N MET A 287 -1.18 21.77 2.90
CA MET A 287 -0.72 21.56 1.53
C MET A 287 0.30 20.43 1.45
N SER A 288 1.18 20.27 2.44
CA SER A 288 2.11 19.15 2.52
C SER A 288 1.39 17.80 2.65
N PHE A 289 0.36 17.70 3.50
CA PHE A 289 -0.45 16.48 3.60
C PHE A 289 -1.17 16.15 2.30
N ILE A 290 -1.79 17.15 1.66
CA ILE A 290 -2.49 16.97 0.39
C ILE A 290 -1.50 16.60 -0.73
N LYS A 291 -0.29 17.15 -0.71
CA LYS A 291 0.81 16.79 -1.61
C LYS A 291 1.19 15.32 -1.44
N ILE A 292 1.36 14.84 -0.21
CA ILE A 292 1.64 13.42 0.06
C ILE A 292 0.53 12.53 -0.51
N VAL A 293 -0.75 12.88 -0.28
CA VAL A 293 -1.90 12.13 -0.83
C VAL A 293 -1.86 12.10 -2.37
N LYS A 294 -1.53 13.23 -3.00
CA LYS A 294 -1.40 13.37 -4.47
C LYS A 294 -0.26 12.51 -5.01
N GLU A 295 0.94 12.64 -4.46
CA GLU A 295 2.14 11.91 -4.90
C GLU A 295 1.99 10.41 -4.72
N ASN A 296 1.26 10.00 -3.69
CA ASN A 296 0.89 8.61 -3.48
C ASN A 296 -0.32 8.15 -4.31
N CYS A 297 -0.96 9.00 -5.12
CA CYS A 297 -2.17 8.65 -5.88
C CYS A 297 -3.24 7.95 -5.01
N THR A 298 -3.43 8.44 -3.77
CA THR A 298 -4.39 7.88 -2.82
C THR A 298 -5.68 8.69 -2.87
N GLU A 299 -6.82 8.03 -2.70
CA GLU A 299 -8.12 8.68 -2.62
C GLU A 299 -8.31 9.34 -1.25
N LEU A 300 -8.84 10.56 -1.23
CA LEU A 300 -9.40 11.16 -0.03
C LEU A 300 -10.92 10.97 -0.01
N LYS A 301 -11.54 11.14 1.15
CA LYS A 301 -13.00 11.21 1.28
C LYS A 301 -13.43 12.67 1.31
N ILE A 302 -14.43 13.00 0.50
CA ILE A 302 -15.09 14.29 0.48
C ILE A 302 -16.43 14.14 1.20
N HIS A 303 -16.67 14.97 2.20
CA HIS A 303 -17.87 14.98 3.02
C HIS A 303 -18.60 16.30 2.82
N ASN A 304 -19.89 16.21 2.54
CA ASN A 304 -20.82 17.32 2.56
C ASN A 304 -22.03 16.94 3.43
N PHE A 305 -22.64 17.94 4.06
CA PHE A 305 -23.77 17.73 4.96
C PHE A 305 -24.98 18.47 4.41
N TYR A 306 -26.00 17.73 3.97
CA TYR A 306 -27.26 18.26 3.49
C TYR A 306 -28.33 18.08 4.56
N LYS A 307 -28.74 19.14 5.26
CA LYS A 307 -29.76 19.04 6.33
C LYS A 307 -29.44 17.94 7.36
N GLY A 308 -28.15 17.76 7.65
CA GLY A 308 -27.63 16.72 8.54
C GLY A 308 -27.38 15.34 7.89
N LEU A 309 -27.85 15.10 6.66
CA LEU A 309 -27.48 13.92 5.87
C LEU A 309 -26.02 14.05 5.40
N THR A 310 -25.18 13.11 5.80
CA THR A 310 -23.79 13.05 5.32
C THR A 310 -23.74 12.40 3.93
N ILE A 311 -23.21 13.13 2.96
CA ILE A 311 -22.90 12.63 1.61
C ILE A 311 -21.38 12.51 1.52
N VAL A 312 -20.91 11.28 1.32
CA VAL A 312 -19.48 10.97 1.26
C VAL A 312 -19.16 10.24 -0.03
N ASN A 313 -18.29 10.82 -0.84
CA ASN A 313 -17.68 10.16 -1.99
C ASN A 313 -16.17 10.29 -1.96
N LYS A 314 -15.50 9.40 -2.69
CA LYS A 314 -14.05 9.47 -2.87
C LYS A 314 -13.69 10.60 -3.83
N GLY A 315 -12.52 11.18 -3.61
CA GLY A 315 -11.93 12.20 -4.45
C GLY A 315 -10.45 11.94 -4.68
N VAL A 316 -9.94 12.36 -5.82
CA VAL A 316 -8.52 12.28 -6.16
C VAL A 316 -8.00 13.69 -6.36
N VAL A 317 -6.83 13.98 -5.78
CA VAL A 317 -6.12 15.23 -6.03
C VAL A 317 -5.49 15.14 -7.42
N VAL A 318 -5.95 15.97 -8.36
CA VAL A 318 -5.41 15.98 -9.73
C VAL A 318 -4.38 17.09 -9.93
N ASP A 319 -4.53 18.20 -9.21
CA ASP A 319 -3.57 19.29 -9.27
C ASP A 319 -3.47 20.03 -7.93
N LEU A 320 -2.31 20.65 -7.69
CA LEU A 320 -1.98 21.32 -6.44
C LEU A 320 -1.11 22.54 -6.74
N THR A 321 -1.55 23.72 -6.29
CA THR A 321 -0.79 24.98 -6.32
C THR A 321 -0.42 25.38 -4.89
N GLU A 322 0.13 26.57 -4.67
CA GLU A 322 0.43 27.05 -3.30
C GLU A 322 -0.83 27.25 -2.45
N ASP A 323 -1.94 27.67 -3.10
CA ASP A 323 -3.13 28.15 -2.39
C ASP A 323 -4.41 27.36 -2.70
N ALA A 324 -4.40 26.57 -3.77
CA ALA A 324 -5.57 25.89 -4.26
C ALA A 324 -5.29 24.42 -4.60
N VAL A 325 -6.31 23.58 -4.40
CA VAL A 325 -6.29 22.15 -4.72
C VAL A 325 -7.36 21.87 -5.75
N THR A 326 -7.01 21.16 -6.82
CA THR A 326 -7.99 20.65 -7.77
C THR A 326 -8.29 19.19 -7.45
N LEU A 327 -9.55 18.90 -7.16
CA LEU A 327 -10.05 17.56 -6.89
C LEU A 327 -10.89 17.06 -8.07
N LYS A 328 -10.81 15.76 -8.36
CA LYS A 328 -11.74 15.05 -9.22
C LYS A 328 -12.62 14.12 -8.37
N THR A 329 -13.93 14.14 -8.58
CA THR A 329 -14.89 13.31 -7.84
C THR A 329 -16.18 13.11 -8.64
N GLU A 330 -17.11 12.29 -8.16
CA GLU A 330 -18.37 12.00 -8.84
C GLU A 330 -19.27 13.24 -8.99
N ILE A 331 -20.07 13.29 -10.05
CA ILE A 331 -21.03 14.38 -10.33
C ILE A 331 -21.98 14.63 -9.15
N ALA A 332 -22.43 13.56 -8.48
CA ALA A 332 -23.28 13.68 -7.30
C ALA A 332 -22.61 14.48 -6.16
N GLN A 333 -21.30 14.30 -5.96
CA GLN A 333 -20.53 15.08 -4.99
C GLN A 333 -20.40 16.54 -5.43
N LEU A 334 -20.14 16.80 -6.71
CA LEU A 334 -20.05 18.17 -7.24
C LEU A 334 -21.35 18.95 -7.05
N ARG A 335 -22.49 18.30 -7.26
CA ARG A 335 -23.82 18.90 -7.05
C ARG A 335 -24.01 19.35 -5.61
N ILE A 336 -23.69 18.50 -4.64
CA ILE A 336 -23.84 18.88 -3.23
C ILE A 336 -22.84 19.97 -2.81
N VAL A 337 -21.61 19.94 -3.32
CA VAL A 337 -20.63 21.01 -3.10
C VAL A 337 -21.15 22.33 -3.68
N ASN A 338 -21.76 22.30 -4.88
CA ASN A 338 -22.35 23.48 -5.49
C ASN A 338 -23.50 24.07 -4.66
N LEU A 339 -24.31 23.21 -4.03
CA LEU A 339 -25.41 23.63 -3.17
C LEU A 339 -24.93 24.18 -1.81
N THR A 340 -24.00 23.49 -1.18
CA THR A 340 -23.53 23.81 0.18
C THR A 340 -22.45 24.88 0.20
N LYS A 341 -21.65 25.03 -0.87
CA LYS A 341 -20.52 25.99 -1.00
C LYS A 341 -19.37 25.81 0.00
N PHE A 342 -19.40 24.76 0.81
CA PHE A 342 -18.30 24.33 1.68
C PHE A 342 -18.22 22.81 1.65
N MET A 343 -17.08 22.24 2.04
CA MET A 343 -16.92 20.79 2.15
C MET A 343 -15.86 20.44 3.18
N THR A 344 -15.83 19.18 3.59
CA THR A 344 -14.79 18.65 4.46
C THR A 344 -14.08 17.51 3.76
N ILE A 345 -12.76 17.46 3.80
CA ILE A 345 -11.98 16.34 3.30
C ILE A 345 -11.29 15.60 4.44
N SER A 346 -11.13 14.29 4.28
CA SER A 346 -10.40 13.44 5.22
C SER A 346 -9.54 12.42 4.49
N SER A 347 -8.39 12.08 5.04
CA SER A 347 -7.52 10.98 4.62
C SER A 347 -6.95 10.30 5.86
N GLU A 348 -6.47 9.07 5.71
CA GLU A 348 -5.87 8.26 6.76
C GLU A 348 -4.61 8.89 7.37
N ILE A 349 -3.96 9.80 6.65
CA ILE A 349 -2.79 10.52 7.13
C ILE A 349 -3.09 11.91 7.69
N PHE A 350 -4.34 12.38 7.60
CA PHE A 350 -4.65 13.69 8.15
C PHE A 350 -4.85 13.57 9.67
N PRO A 351 -4.18 14.40 10.49
CA PRO A 351 -4.35 14.37 11.93
C PRO A 351 -5.79 14.76 12.35
N LYS A 352 -6.43 15.62 11.56
CA LYS A 352 -7.85 15.99 11.66
C LYS A 352 -8.42 16.20 10.27
N CYS A 353 -9.75 16.14 10.13
CA CYS A 353 -10.40 16.52 8.88
C CYS A 353 -10.06 17.98 8.50
N ILE A 354 -10.03 18.28 7.21
CA ILE A 354 -9.77 19.62 6.69
C ILE A 354 -11.07 20.18 6.15
N VAL A 355 -11.50 21.32 6.66
CA VAL A 355 -12.67 22.05 6.16
C VAL A 355 -12.21 23.01 5.06
N CYS A 356 -12.90 22.97 3.93
CA CYS A 356 -12.69 23.82 2.77
C CYS A 356 -13.83 24.84 2.74
N ARG A 357 -13.51 26.11 2.98
CA ARG A 357 -14.51 27.18 3.15
C ARG A 357 -14.79 27.92 1.85
N SER A 358 -13.91 27.81 0.86
CA SER A 358 -14.04 28.46 -0.44
C SER A 358 -14.01 27.43 -1.58
N ILE A 359 -15.02 27.47 -2.43
CA ILE A 359 -15.07 26.71 -3.69
C ILE A 359 -14.90 27.69 -4.84
N LYS A 360 -13.70 27.73 -5.43
CA LYS A 360 -13.34 28.66 -6.49
C LYS A 360 -14.03 28.36 -7.82
N LYS A 361 -14.06 27.08 -8.20
CA LYS A 361 -14.62 26.62 -9.48
C LYS A 361 -15.16 25.20 -9.36
N ILE A 362 -16.26 24.92 -10.05
CA ILE A 362 -16.77 23.56 -10.30
C ILE A 362 -16.90 23.38 -11.81
N ASP A 363 -16.39 22.28 -12.33
CA ASP A 363 -16.41 21.88 -13.73
C ASP A 363 -17.08 20.50 -13.82
N PHE A 364 -18.36 20.48 -14.18
CA PHE A 364 -19.16 19.25 -14.22
C PHE A 364 -18.74 18.33 -15.37
N ASP A 365 -18.32 18.89 -16.50
CA ASP A 365 -17.91 18.13 -17.69
C ASP A 365 -16.63 17.35 -17.43
N GLN A 366 -15.65 17.98 -16.78
CA GLN A 366 -14.39 17.31 -16.40
C GLN A 366 -14.46 16.59 -15.05
N GLN A 367 -15.58 16.73 -14.34
CA GLN A 367 -15.79 16.24 -12.98
C GLN A 367 -14.78 16.78 -11.96
N LYS A 368 -14.40 18.05 -12.09
CA LYS A 368 -13.39 18.71 -11.25
C LYS A 368 -13.97 19.81 -10.39
N LEU A 369 -13.34 20.06 -9.25
CA LEU A 369 -13.57 21.26 -8.46
C LEU A 369 -12.25 21.83 -7.93
N VAL A 370 -12.21 23.13 -7.71
CA VAL A 370 -11.06 23.84 -7.16
C VAL A 370 -11.45 24.40 -5.79
N ILE A 371 -10.74 23.96 -4.76
CA ILE A 371 -10.93 24.40 -3.37
C ILE A 371 -9.80 25.33 -2.92
N GLU A 372 -10.17 26.26 -2.05
CA GLU A 372 -9.29 27.22 -1.37
C GLU A 372 -9.76 27.38 0.09
N ASP A 373 -9.05 28.18 0.89
CA ASP A 373 -9.35 28.46 2.31
C ASP A 373 -9.60 27.18 3.12
N MET A 374 -8.51 26.43 3.31
CA MET A 374 -8.49 25.14 3.99
C MET A 374 -7.93 25.30 5.39
N VAL A 375 -8.62 24.72 6.36
CA VAL A 375 -8.19 24.70 7.76
C VAL A 375 -8.45 23.34 8.38
N PHE A 376 -7.62 22.93 9.33
CA PHE A 376 -7.96 21.77 10.14
C PHE A 376 -9.22 22.07 10.96
N THR A 377 -10.09 21.08 11.15
CA THR A 377 -11.22 21.23 12.06
C THR A 377 -10.85 20.79 13.47
N SER A 378 -11.27 21.55 14.47
CA SER A 378 -11.21 21.11 15.86
C SER A 378 -12.27 20.06 16.18
N ARG A 379 -13.40 20.05 15.45
CA ARG A 379 -14.51 19.08 15.58
C ARG A 379 -15.19 18.86 14.23
N SER A 380 -15.23 17.64 13.74
CA SER A 380 -15.95 17.31 12.50
C SER A 380 -17.31 16.69 12.78
N ALA A 381 -18.29 16.94 11.91
CA ALA A 381 -19.52 16.15 11.90
C ALA A 381 -19.25 14.68 11.49
N VAL A 382 -18.09 14.41 10.87
CA VAL A 382 -17.57 13.06 10.58
C VAL A 382 -17.29 12.26 11.86
N ASP A 383 -16.93 12.94 12.95
CA ASP A 383 -16.54 12.27 14.21
C ASP A 383 -17.75 11.92 15.10
N ARG A 384 -18.97 12.23 14.65
CA ARG A 384 -20.19 12.01 15.43
C ARG A 384 -20.58 10.53 15.40
N LYS A 385 -20.78 9.94 16.58
CA LYS A 385 -21.31 8.58 16.74
C LYS A 385 -22.75 8.43 16.23
N TYR A 386 -23.56 9.48 16.35
CA TYR A 386 -24.98 9.49 15.98
C TYR A 386 -25.24 10.53 14.91
N ILE A 387 -26.01 10.15 13.89
CA ILE A 387 -26.49 11.10 12.87
C ILE A 387 -27.41 12.13 13.53
N ARG A 388 -27.30 13.38 13.07
CA ARG A 388 -28.18 14.49 13.46
C ARG A 388 -28.84 15.00 12.20
N LEU A 389 -30.16 15.01 12.16
CA LEU A 389 -30.93 15.44 10.98
C LEU A 389 -31.72 16.69 11.29
N GLU A 390 -31.86 17.56 10.30
CA GLU A 390 -32.82 18.66 10.35
C GLU A 390 -34.24 18.10 10.21
N PRO A 391 -35.16 18.43 11.12
CA PRO A 391 -36.56 18.03 11.02
C PRO A 391 -37.28 18.62 9.80
N GLU A 392 -38.58 18.33 9.66
CA GLU A 392 -39.43 19.00 8.68
C GLU A 392 -39.85 20.38 9.21
N VAL A 393 -40.15 21.31 8.31
CA VAL A 393 -40.45 22.72 8.65
C VAL A 393 -41.65 22.87 9.59
N ASN A 394 -42.61 21.93 9.52
CA ASN A 394 -43.79 21.89 10.39
C ASN A 394 -43.54 21.22 11.75
N HIS A 395 -42.35 20.68 12.00
CA HIS A 395 -42.00 20.10 13.30
C HIS A 395 -41.61 21.19 14.29
N THR A 396 -42.07 21.04 15.53
CA THR A 396 -41.97 22.08 16.56
C THR A 396 -41.39 21.52 17.85
N CYS A 397 -40.85 22.41 18.68
CA CYS A 397 -40.44 22.08 20.03
C CYS A 397 -40.86 23.14 21.03
N ALA A 398 -40.92 22.74 22.30
CA ALA A 398 -41.05 23.62 23.43
C ALA A 398 -40.06 23.18 24.52
N LEU A 399 -39.42 24.15 25.15
CA LEU A 399 -38.48 23.92 26.24
C LEU A 399 -39.07 24.48 27.52
N PHE A 400 -38.97 23.70 28.60
CA PHE A 400 -39.47 24.02 29.92
C PHE A 400 -38.30 24.08 30.89
N TYR A 401 -38.24 25.15 31.68
CA TYR A 401 -37.25 25.32 32.73
C TYR A 401 -37.98 25.60 34.05
N ASN A 402 -37.67 24.82 35.10
CA ASN A 402 -38.41 24.83 36.37
C ASN A 402 -39.93 24.71 36.17
N ASP A 403 -40.35 23.79 35.30
CA ASP A 403 -41.76 23.54 34.92
C ASP A 403 -42.50 24.72 34.27
N VAL A 404 -41.80 25.80 33.93
CA VAL A 404 -42.35 26.94 33.18
C VAL A 404 -41.92 26.84 31.72
N GLU A 405 -42.89 26.94 30.80
CA GLU A 405 -42.61 27.00 29.37
C GLU A 405 -41.87 28.29 29.04
N VAL A 406 -40.79 28.18 28.28
CA VAL A 406 -40.05 29.34 27.82
C VAL A 406 -40.89 30.08 26.76
N PRO A 407 -41.22 31.37 26.95
CA PRO A 407 -42.16 32.10 26.10
C PRO A 407 -41.49 32.71 24.87
N THR A 408 -40.78 31.90 24.09
CA THR A 408 -40.14 32.33 22.82
C THR A 408 -40.46 31.33 21.73
N GLU A 409 -40.47 31.80 20.47
CA GLU A 409 -40.50 30.86 19.35
C GLU A 409 -39.22 30.03 19.36
N MET A 410 -39.39 28.73 19.09
CA MET A 410 -38.30 27.77 19.06
C MET A 410 -38.38 26.90 17.82
N LYS A 411 -37.21 26.58 17.28
CA LYS A 411 -37.08 25.64 16.16
C LYS A 411 -36.10 24.54 16.51
N ILE A 412 -36.39 23.33 16.08
CA ILE A 412 -35.43 22.24 16.17
C ILE A 412 -34.48 22.39 14.98
N ALA A 413 -33.24 22.82 15.22
CA ALA A 413 -32.23 22.96 14.19
C ALA A 413 -31.69 21.59 13.75
N ASP A 414 -31.41 20.69 14.70
CA ASP A 414 -31.09 19.29 14.42
C ASP A 414 -31.48 18.36 15.57
N VAL A 415 -31.70 17.08 15.28
CA VAL A 415 -32.03 16.05 16.28
C VAL A 415 -31.32 14.73 15.98
N SER A 416 -30.87 14.04 17.03
CA SER A 416 -30.40 12.65 17.01
C SER A 416 -31.12 11.81 18.07
N GLU A 417 -30.72 10.55 18.17
CA GLU A 417 -31.21 9.61 19.19
C GLU A 417 -30.90 10.04 20.65
N VAL A 418 -29.93 10.94 20.84
CA VAL A 418 -29.37 11.31 22.17
C VAL A 418 -29.23 12.81 22.41
N SER A 419 -29.57 13.63 21.41
CA SER A 419 -29.38 15.08 21.50
C SER A 419 -30.31 15.84 20.58
N ALA A 420 -30.61 17.09 20.92
CA ALA A 420 -31.27 18.03 20.03
C ALA A 420 -30.55 19.38 20.11
N LYS A 421 -30.49 20.06 18.97
CA LYS A 421 -30.07 21.45 18.87
C LYS A 421 -31.31 22.29 18.64
N VAL A 422 -31.61 23.18 19.57
CA VAL A 422 -32.78 24.05 19.53
C VAL A 422 -32.31 25.47 19.27
N GLU A 423 -32.90 26.13 18.29
CA GLU A 423 -32.75 27.56 18.07
C GLU A 423 -33.82 28.32 18.86
N VAL A 424 -33.38 29.32 19.62
CA VAL A 424 -34.24 30.22 20.41
C VAL A 424 -33.87 31.66 20.11
N ASP A 425 -34.86 32.54 19.92
CA ASP A 425 -34.58 33.95 19.59
C ASP A 425 -33.89 34.68 20.74
N THR A 426 -34.34 34.42 21.98
CA THR A 426 -33.74 34.97 23.19
C THR A 426 -33.38 33.86 24.16
N LEU A 427 -32.16 33.88 24.70
CA LEU A 427 -31.75 32.94 25.73
C LEU A 427 -32.53 33.20 27.02
N PRO A 428 -33.26 32.20 27.57
CA PRO A 428 -34.09 32.42 28.75
C PRO A 428 -33.25 32.63 30.02
N PRO A 429 -33.67 33.52 30.93
CA PRO A 429 -32.95 33.73 32.19
C PRO A 429 -32.80 32.43 33.01
N GLY A 430 -31.57 32.09 33.40
CA GLY A 430 -31.28 30.94 34.24
C GLY A 430 -30.99 29.62 33.51
N ILE A 431 -31.21 29.56 32.19
CA ILE A 431 -30.73 28.44 31.37
C ILE A 431 -29.25 28.65 31.07
N ASP A 432 -28.44 27.70 31.53
CA ASP A 432 -26.99 27.72 31.37
C ASP A 432 -26.47 26.28 31.20
N ILE A 433 -25.21 26.13 30.82
CA ILE A 433 -24.54 24.83 30.67
C ILE A 433 -24.69 24.00 31.96
N ASN A 434 -24.93 22.70 31.77
CA ASN A 434 -25.23 21.69 32.80
C ASN A 434 -26.59 21.84 33.51
N LYS A 435 -27.44 22.81 33.15
CA LYS A 435 -28.80 22.89 33.69
C LYS A 435 -29.70 21.84 33.05
N THR A 436 -30.63 21.31 33.85
CA THR A 436 -31.69 20.41 33.38
C THR A 436 -32.86 21.21 32.85
N VAL A 437 -33.36 20.80 31.69
CA VAL A 437 -34.54 21.36 31.02
C VAL A 437 -35.43 20.20 30.59
N LYS A 438 -36.73 20.43 30.47
CA LYS A 438 -37.65 19.46 29.87
C LYS A 438 -37.93 19.88 28.44
N LEU A 439 -37.62 19.00 27.50
CA LEU A 439 -37.80 19.23 26.08
C LEU A 439 -39.01 18.45 25.58
N THR A 440 -39.94 19.15 24.94
CA THR A 440 -41.03 18.55 24.18
C THR A 440 -40.76 18.75 22.69
N MET A 441 -40.68 17.65 21.93
CA MET A 441 -40.53 17.66 20.47
C MET A 441 -41.77 17.05 19.83
N LYS A 442 -42.28 17.71 18.79
CA LYS A 442 -43.45 17.28 18.03
C LYS A 442 -43.06 17.06 16.56
N PHE A 443 -43.15 15.81 16.14
CA PHE A 443 -42.84 15.33 14.80
C PHE A 443 -44.08 14.72 14.13
N THR A 444 -43.95 14.41 12.84
CA THR A 444 -44.90 13.61 12.06
C THR A 444 -44.20 12.34 11.60
N LEU A 445 -44.84 11.19 11.82
CA LEU A 445 -44.37 9.87 11.40
C LEU A 445 -45.53 9.11 10.75
N HIS A 446 -45.39 8.72 9.48
CA HIS A 446 -46.46 8.07 8.69
C HIS A 446 -47.78 8.84 8.73
N SER A 447 -47.69 10.17 8.58
CA SER A 447 -48.84 11.10 8.66
C SER A 447 -49.57 11.11 10.02
N LYS A 448 -48.94 10.58 11.08
CA LYS A 448 -49.44 10.62 12.47
C LYS A 448 -48.55 11.49 13.35
N PRO A 449 -49.11 12.22 14.32
CA PRO A 449 -48.32 13.02 15.24
C PRO A 449 -47.49 12.12 16.18
N LEU A 450 -46.22 12.48 16.36
CA LEU A 450 -45.28 11.86 17.28
C LEU A 450 -44.79 12.93 18.26
N THR A 451 -45.17 12.80 19.53
CA THR A 451 -44.66 13.67 20.60
C THR A 451 -43.65 12.92 21.44
N ILE A 452 -42.48 13.52 21.66
CA ILE A 452 -41.44 13.02 22.56
C ILE A 452 -41.22 14.07 23.65
N ILE A 453 -41.34 13.65 24.90
CA ILE A 453 -41.11 14.49 26.08
C ILE A 453 -39.95 13.85 26.84
N THR A 454 -38.91 14.62 27.12
CA THR A 454 -37.70 14.11 27.79
C THR A 454 -37.07 15.18 28.66
N GLU A 455 -36.46 14.76 29.76
CA GLU A 455 -35.53 15.60 30.51
C GLU A 455 -34.17 15.59 29.80
N ALA A 456 -33.57 16.76 29.65
CA ALA A 456 -32.33 16.96 28.94
C ALA A 456 -31.40 17.88 29.72
N SER A 457 -30.10 17.66 29.62
CA SER A 457 -29.07 18.54 30.17
C SER A 457 -28.55 19.47 29.08
N VAL A 458 -28.46 20.77 29.36
CA VAL A 458 -27.87 21.75 28.46
C VAL A 458 -26.37 21.49 28.36
N TYR A 459 -25.91 21.05 27.21
CA TYR A 459 -24.50 20.73 26.98
C TYR A 459 -23.71 21.91 26.45
N ARG A 460 -24.35 22.73 25.62
CA ARG A 460 -23.69 23.89 24.98
C ARG A 460 -24.72 24.94 24.58
N ILE A 461 -24.30 26.20 24.63
CA ILE A 461 -25.05 27.34 24.10
C ILE A 461 -24.11 28.06 23.13
N ASP A 462 -24.53 28.20 21.87
CA ASP A 462 -23.79 28.97 20.85
C ASP A 462 -24.60 30.23 20.50
N GLU A 463 -24.00 31.41 20.60
CA GLU A 463 -24.62 32.69 20.20
C GLU A 463 -24.48 32.92 18.69
N ASN A 464 -25.58 33.27 18.03
CA ASN A 464 -25.60 33.76 16.65
C ASN A 464 -26.03 35.23 16.64
N LYS A 465 -25.93 35.85 15.46
CA LYS A 465 -26.25 37.26 15.23
C LYS A 465 -27.58 37.73 15.85
N ASN A 466 -28.64 36.90 15.78
CA ASN A 466 -29.99 37.22 16.27
C ASN A 466 -30.68 36.07 17.02
N SER A 467 -29.96 35.01 17.40
CA SER A 467 -30.54 33.81 18.03
C SER A 467 -29.49 33.06 18.84
N PHE A 468 -29.93 32.11 19.64
CA PHE A 468 -29.07 31.19 20.38
C PHE A 468 -29.35 29.76 19.96
N PHE A 469 -28.30 28.97 19.78
CA PHE A 469 -28.42 27.52 19.66
C PHE A 469 -28.14 26.85 20.99
N VAL A 470 -29.18 26.26 21.58
CA VAL A 470 -29.09 25.45 22.80
C VAL A 470 -28.98 23.99 22.40
N VAL A 471 -27.81 23.39 22.62
CA VAL A 471 -27.57 21.96 22.42
C VAL A 471 -27.84 21.23 23.72
N VAL A 472 -28.82 20.33 23.70
CA VAL A 472 -29.18 19.51 24.85
C VAL A 472 -28.87 18.03 24.62
N LEU A 473 -28.50 17.33 25.68
CA LEU A 473 -28.28 15.88 25.70
C LEU A 473 -29.36 15.23 26.54
N PHE A 474 -29.89 14.09 26.09
CA PHE A 474 -30.94 13.36 26.78
C PHE A 474 -30.75 11.85 26.65
N GLU A 475 -31.36 11.12 27.59
CA GLU A 475 -31.54 9.68 27.51
C GLU A 475 -33.02 9.37 27.36
N LEU A 476 -33.38 8.71 26.27
CA LEU A 476 -34.77 8.34 25.99
C LEU A 476 -35.09 6.98 26.61
N GLN A 477 -36.30 6.88 27.15
CA GLN A 477 -36.89 5.60 27.51
C GLN A 477 -36.99 4.69 26.27
N PRO A 478 -36.92 3.35 26.42
CA PRO A 478 -36.79 2.43 25.28
C PRO A 478 -37.86 2.59 24.18
N LYS A 479 -39.09 2.93 24.57
CA LYS A 479 -40.23 3.12 23.65
C LYS A 479 -40.07 4.41 22.83
N GLU A 480 -39.69 5.51 23.46
CA GLU A 480 -39.41 6.81 22.84
C GLU A 480 -38.17 6.73 21.95
N TYR A 481 -37.14 6.01 22.40
CA TYR A 481 -35.94 5.73 21.62
C TYR A 481 -36.26 5.02 20.30
N LEU A 482 -37.10 3.99 20.32
CA LEU A 482 -37.49 3.28 19.09
C LEU A 482 -38.25 4.19 18.13
N LYS A 483 -39.13 5.06 18.65
CA LYS A 483 -39.89 6.02 17.85
C LYS A 483 -39.02 7.10 17.23
N ILE A 484 -38.08 7.70 17.98
CA ILE A 484 -37.17 8.70 17.39
C ILE A 484 -36.28 8.06 16.33
N LYS A 485 -35.84 6.82 16.55
CA LYS A 485 -35.02 6.08 15.60
C LYS A 485 -35.78 5.80 14.30
N GLU A 486 -37.03 5.38 14.40
CA GLU A 486 -37.91 5.19 13.24
C GLU A 486 -38.17 6.52 12.51
N TYR A 487 -38.41 7.60 13.24
CA TYR A 487 -38.54 8.94 12.67
C TYR A 487 -37.28 9.36 11.90
N LEU A 488 -36.10 9.25 12.51
CA LEU A 488 -34.82 9.60 11.90
C LEU A 488 -34.56 8.79 10.63
N ALA A 489 -34.85 7.48 10.62
CA ALA A 489 -34.71 6.63 9.45
C ALA A 489 -35.63 7.09 8.30
N ASN A 490 -36.89 7.40 8.59
CA ASN A 490 -37.84 7.92 7.59
C ASN A 490 -37.41 9.30 7.08
N ARG A 491 -36.97 10.19 7.98
CA ARG A 491 -36.47 11.52 7.62
C ARG A 491 -35.23 11.42 6.73
N GLN A 492 -34.31 10.51 7.03
CA GLN A 492 -33.14 10.24 6.20
C GLN A 492 -33.53 9.82 4.79
N MET A 493 -34.48 8.89 4.65
CA MET A 493 -34.98 8.45 3.34
C MET A 493 -35.69 9.58 2.58
N ALA A 494 -36.45 10.44 3.28
CA ALA A 494 -37.06 11.63 2.69
C ALA A 494 -36.00 12.60 2.15
N LEU A 495 -34.96 12.89 2.93
CA LEU A 495 -33.85 13.75 2.53
C LEU A 495 -33.05 13.18 1.35
N ILE A 496 -32.84 11.86 1.30
CA ILE A 496 -32.20 11.20 0.14
C ILE A 496 -33.04 11.38 -1.13
N ARG A 497 -34.37 11.21 -1.03
CA ARG A 497 -35.28 11.42 -2.17
C ARG A 497 -35.33 12.88 -2.60
N GLU A 498 -35.34 13.80 -1.63
CA GLU A 498 -35.27 15.24 -1.86
C GLU A 498 -33.99 15.58 -2.64
N PHE A 499 -32.83 15.13 -2.15
CA PHE A 499 -31.54 15.35 -2.80
C PHE A 499 -31.48 14.76 -4.22
N LYS A 500 -31.99 13.54 -4.43
CA LYS A 500 -32.02 12.91 -5.77
C LYS A 500 -32.91 13.64 -6.77
N LYS A 501 -33.95 14.35 -6.30
CA LYS A 501 -34.87 15.12 -7.15
C LYS A 501 -34.38 16.53 -7.45
N MET A 502 -33.32 16.99 -6.79
CA MET A 502 -32.70 18.26 -7.10
C MET A 502 -31.99 18.14 -8.46
N ASP A 503 -32.65 18.58 -9.53
CA ASP A 503 -32.02 18.86 -10.82
C ASP A 503 -31.05 20.03 -10.64
N ILE A 504 -29.80 19.71 -10.27
CA ILE A 504 -28.66 20.64 -10.17
C ILE A 504 -27.64 20.33 -11.26
#